data_AF-A0A7S0I685-F1
#
_entry.id   AF-A0A7S0I685-F1
#
_cell.length_a   1.000
_cell.length_b   1.000
_cell.length_c   1.000
_cell.angle_alpha   90.00
_cell.angle_beta   90.00
_cell.angle_gamma   90.00
#
_symmetry.space_group_name_H-M   'P 1'
#
loop_
_entity.id
_entity.type
_entity.pdbx_description
1 polymer ?
#
loop_
_entity_poly.entity_id
_entity_poly.type
_entity_poly.pdbx_seq_one_letter_code
_entity_poly.pdbx_strand_id
1 'polypeptide(L)'
;SQLHVLRQEKVPCLVDSAARLATHPSDRYALLTKPHGHGDVHALLHTSGLAARLLEDGFTHLAFLQDTNALVFSGLVAAIGLSVTHGLALNSLSVPRRAGDAAGALMQLTGDDGRRILCNVEYNQLHALLVAAGDSRGDANDASGYSVYPGNTNQLVVALEPYVASLEASGGVMVEFVNPKYTDGTRSAFK
;
A
#
# COMPACT_ATOMS: atom_id res chain seq x y z
N SER A 1 3.44 -12.28 25.31
CA SER A 1 3.51 -13.18 24.15
C SER A 1 4.35 -12.49 23.09
N GLN A 2 5.14 -13.20 22.29
CA GLN A 2 5.90 -12.64 21.16
C GLN A 2 5.20 -12.82 19.81
N LEU A 3 4.10 -13.58 19.78
CA LEU A 3 3.26 -13.79 18.60
C LEU A 3 1.87 -13.21 18.85
N HIS A 4 1.41 -12.41 17.90
CA HIS A 4 0.09 -11.78 17.88
C HIS A 4 -0.57 -12.05 16.53
N VAL A 5 -1.79 -12.58 16.56
CA VAL A 5 -2.58 -12.84 15.35
C VAL A 5 -3.73 -11.85 15.31
N LEU A 6 -3.70 -10.94 14.35
CA LEU A 6 -4.76 -9.97 14.09
C LEU A 6 -5.49 -10.38 12.82
N ARG A 7 -6.81 -10.55 12.89
CA ARG A 7 -7.62 -11.01 11.77
C ARG A 7 -8.32 -9.82 11.13
N GLN A 8 -8.08 -9.61 9.84
CA GLN A 8 -8.85 -8.64 9.06
C GLN A 8 -10.30 -9.11 8.87
N GLU A 9 -11.20 -8.14 8.82
CA GLU A 9 -12.60 -8.40 8.49
C GLU A 9 -12.83 -8.32 6.98
N LYS A 10 -14.03 -8.70 6.56
CA LYS A 10 -14.46 -8.58 5.16
C LYS A 10 -15.40 -7.38 5.02
N VAL A 11 -15.43 -6.82 3.81
CA VAL A 11 -16.33 -5.73 3.44
C VAL A 11 -17.39 -6.19 2.43
N PRO A 12 -18.58 -5.57 2.42
CA PRO A 12 -19.61 -5.85 1.42
C PRO A 12 -19.12 -5.59 -0.02
N CYS A 13 -19.54 -6.45 -0.94
CA CYS A 13 -19.29 -6.27 -2.37
C CYS A 13 -20.35 -5.37 -3.01
N LEU A 14 -19.96 -4.66 -4.05
CA LEU A 14 -20.86 -3.87 -4.89
C LEU A 14 -21.16 -4.64 -6.19
N VAL A 15 -22.41 -4.63 -6.63
CA VAL A 15 -22.84 -5.31 -7.87
C VAL A 15 -22.71 -4.42 -9.11
N ASP A 16 -22.75 -3.10 -8.94
CA ASP A 16 -22.73 -2.14 -10.04
C ASP A 16 -22.17 -0.77 -9.63
N SER A 17 -22.03 0.12 -10.61
CA SER A 17 -21.55 1.50 -10.44
C SER A 17 -22.50 2.40 -9.64
N ALA A 18 -23.72 1.95 -9.31
CA ALA A 18 -24.64 2.64 -8.41
C ALA A 18 -24.43 2.21 -6.93
N ALA A 19 -23.36 1.46 -6.65
CA ALA A 19 -22.97 1.00 -5.32
C ALA A 19 -24.05 0.16 -4.62
N ARG A 20 -24.86 -0.59 -5.38
CA ARG A 20 -25.80 -1.54 -4.79
C ARG A 20 -25.05 -2.72 -4.18
N LEU A 21 -25.49 -3.18 -3.02
CA LEU A 21 -24.87 -4.32 -2.31
C LEU A 21 -25.14 -5.63 -3.06
N ALA A 22 -24.08 -6.40 -3.28
CA ALA A 22 -24.18 -7.75 -3.83
C ALA A 22 -24.60 -8.74 -2.73
N THR A 23 -25.52 -9.64 -3.05
CA THR A 23 -25.92 -10.76 -2.20
C THR A 23 -25.25 -12.06 -2.66
N HIS A 24 -25.23 -13.07 -1.80
CA HIS A 24 -24.69 -14.37 -2.15
C HIS A 24 -25.53 -15.03 -3.26
N PRO A 25 -24.92 -15.69 -4.27
CA PRO A 25 -25.67 -16.32 -5.37
C PRO A 25 -26.68 -17.38 -4.91
N SER A 26 -26.41 -18.05 -3.78
CA SER A 26 -27.29 -19.07 -3.20
C SER A 26 -28.19 -18.56 -2.08
N ASP A 27 -28.04 -17.30 -1.64
CA ASP A 27 -28.84 -16.72 -0.54
C ASP A 27 -29.00 -15.21 -0.72
N ARG A 28 -30.19 -14.78 -1.14
CA ARG A 28 -30.57 -13.38 -1.34
C ARG A 28 -30.63 -12.55 -0.04
N TYR A 29 -30.58 -13.18 1.13
CA TYR A 29 -30.60 -12.49 2.42
C TYR A 29 -29.19 -12.39 3.04
N ALA A 30 -28.18 -12.99 2.43
CA ALA A 30 -26.78 -12.89 2.84
C ALA A 30 -26.00 -11.96 1.91
N LEU A 31 -25.19 -11.05 2.48
CA LEU A 31 -24.30 -10.19 1.71
C LEU A 31 -23.09 -10.98 1.21
N LEU A 32 -22.71 -10.74 -0.05
CA LEU A 32 -21.42 -11.17 -0.57
C LEU A 32 -20.34 -10.25 0.01
N THR A 33 -19.30 -10.82 0.61
CA THR A 33 -18.19 -10.06 1.21
C THR A 33 -16.84 -10.51 0.67
N LYS A 34 -15.88 -9.59 0.61
CA LYS A 34 -14.48 -9.82 0.19
C LYS A 34 -13.51 -9.17 1.18
N PRO A 35 -12.24 -9.61 1.26
CA PRO A 35 -11.23 -8.90 2.01
C PRO A 35 -11.10 -7.45 1.52
N HIS A 36 -10.85 -6.51 2.43
CA HIS A 36 -10.73 -5.08 2.11
C HIS A 36 -9.36 -4.71 1.51
N GLY A 37 -8.38 -5.60 1.62
CA GLY A 37 -7.00 -5.38 1.20
C GLY A 37 -6.04 -5.43 2.39
N HIS A 38 -4.75 -5.25 2.11
CA HIS A 38 -3.70 -5.31 3.15
C HIS A 38 -3.61 -4.02 3.98
N GLY A 39 -4.25 -2.92 3.55
CA GLY A 39 -4.28 -1.66 4.30
C GLY A 39 -4.93 -1.76 5.69
N ASP A 40 -5.80 -2.76 5.90
CA ASP A 40 -6.44 -3.04 7.20
C ASP A 40 -5.45 -3.28 8.34
N VAL A 41 -4.20 -3.65 8.02
CA VAL A 41 -3.17 -3.88 9.05
C VAL A 41 -2.96 -2.65 9.94
N HIS A 42 -3.11 -1.44 9.39
CA HIS A 42 -2.91 -0.19 10.13
C HIS A 42 -4.04 0.03 11.14
N ALA A 43 -5.30 -0.13 10.71
CA ALA A 43 -6.46 -0.09 11.58
C ALA A 43 -6.38 -1.19 12.66
N LEU A 44 -6.01 -2.43 12.29
CA LEU A 44 -5.85 -3.52 13.24
C LEU A 44 -4.78 -3.23 14.30
N LEU A 45 -3.64 -2.65 13.90
CA LEU A 45 -2.57 -2.27 14.83
C LEU A 45 -3.00 -1.16 15.80
N HIS A 46 -3.83 -0.22 15.33
CA HIS A 46 -4.43 0.83 16.16
C HIS A 46 -5.48 0.26 17.12
N THR A 47 -6.53 -0.38 16.59
CA THR A 47 -7.68 -0.82 17.40
C THR A 47 -7.35 -1.94 18.38
N SER A 48 -6.32 -2.75 18.10
CA SER A 48 -5.84 -3.77 19.04
C SER A 48 -4.90 -3.23 20.13
N GLY A 49 -4.51 -1.95 20.03
CA GLY A 49 -3.50 -1.33 20.88
C GLY A 49 -2.13 -2.00 20.80
N LEU A 50 -1.84 -2.80 19.75
CA LEU A 50 -0.58 -3.53 19.66
C LEU A 50 0.59 -2.60 19.38
N ALA A 51 0.44 -1.65 18.44
CA ALA A 51 1.53 -0.73 18.10
C ALA A 51 1.91 0.17 19.28
N ALA A 52 0.90 0.70 20.00
CA ALA A 52 1.12 1.50 21.21
C ALA A 52 1.84 0.71 22.32
N ARG A 53 1.40 -0.53 22.59
CA ARG A 53 2.08 -1.39 23.58
C ARG A 53 3.52 -1.71 23.20
N LEU A 54 3.80 -2.00 21.93
CA LEU A 54 5.17 -2.23 21.47
C LEU A 54 6.04 -0.99 21.68
N LEU A 55 5.49 0.21 21.48
CA LEU A 55 6.20 1.45 21.78
C LEU A 55 6.51 1.58 23.29
N GLU A 56 5.53 1.30 24.15
CA GLU A 56 5.70 1.29 25.62
C GLU A 56 6.74 0.26 26.09
N ASP A 57 6.79 -0.90 25.42
CA ASP A 57 7.78 -1.97 25.67
C ASP A 57 9.19 -1.60 25.18
N GLY A 58 9.38 -0.42 24.57
CA GLY A 58 10.68 0.11 24.15
C GLY A 58 11.11 -0.29 22.74
N PHE A 59 10.22 -0.87 21.92
CA PHE A 59 10.50 -1.08 20.50
C PHE A 59 10.53 0.27 19.78
N THR A 60 11.47 0.42 18.85
CA THR A 60 11.67 1.70 18.14
C THR A 60 11.24 1.65 16.68
N HIS A 61 11.14 0.46 16.07
CA HIS A 61 10.84 0.29 14.66
C HIS A 61 9.94 -0.93 14.44
N LEU A 62 9.12 -0.88 13.38
CA LEU A 62 8.40 -2.03 12.84
C LEU A 62 8.80 -2.29 11.40
N ALA A 63 8.89 -3.56 11.03
CA ALA A 63 9.08 -4.01 9.67
C ALA A 63 7.83 -4.74 9.18
N PHE A 64 7.24 -4.29 8.08
CA PHE A 64 6.14 -4.94 7.38
C PHE A 64 6.70 -5.80 6.26
N LEU A 65 6.33 -7.09 6.27
CA LEU A 65 6.81 -8.08 5.30
C LEU A 65 5.64 -8.66 4.50
N GLN A 66 5.93 -9.12 3.28
CA GLN A 66 4.97 -9.87 2.47
C GLN A 66 5.21 -11.39 2.60
N ASP A 67 4.16 -12.17 2.39
CA ASP A 67 4.09 -13.61 2.66
C ASP A 67 5.10 -14.47 1.88
N THR A 68 5.38 -14.16 0.61
CA THR A 68 6.18 -15.01 -0.27
C THR A 68 7.47 -14.38 -0.79
N ASN A 69 8.03 -13.38 -0.10
CA ASN A 69 9.30 -12.75 -0.49
C ASN A 69 10.43 -13.04 0.50
N ALA A 70 11.04 -14.22 0.42
CA ALA A 70 12.16 -14.60 1.29
C ALA A 70 13.43 -13.76 1.07
N LEU A 71 13.60 -13.13 -0.09
CA LEU A 71 14.78 -12.32 -0.39
C LEU A 71 14.84 -11.04 0.44
N VAL A 72 13.73 -10.60 1.04
CA VAL A 72 13.70 -9.40 1.90
C VAL A 72 14.73 -9.46 3.03
N PHE A 73 14.98 -10.65 3.59
CA PHE A 73 15.92 -10.82 4.70
C PHE A 73 17.37 -10.50 4.32
N SER A 74 17.70 -10.48 3.03
CA SER A 74 19.03 -10.05 2.56
C SER A 74 19.27 -8.55 2.73
N GLY A 75 18.20 -7.73 2.66
CA GLY A 75 18.27 -6.27 2.75
C GLY A 75 17.65 -5.67 4.02
N LEU A 76 16.81 -6.44 4.74
CA LEU A 76 16.03 -5.94 5.88
C LEU A 76 16.91 -5.32 6.97
N VAL A 77 17.99 -5.99 7.37
CA VAL A 77 18.88 -5.50 8.44
C VAL A 77 19.54 -4.18 8.03
N ALA A 78 19.97 -4.07 6.78
CA ALA A 78 20.52 -2.83 6.24
C ALA A 78 19.47 -1.73 6.18
N ALA A 79 18.23 -2.03 5.79
CA ALA A 79 17.13 -1.07 5.75
C ALA A 79 16.80 -0.53 7.15
N ILE A 80 16.78 -1.39 8.17
CA ILE A 80 16.60 -0.96 9.57
C ILE A 80 17.78 -0.07 10.01
N GLY A 81 19.02 -0.48 9.74
CA GLY A 81 20.21 0.30 10.09
C GLY A 81 20.23 1.69 9.44
N LEU A 82 19.85 1.78 8.16
CA LEU A 82 19.73 3.06 7.45
C LEU A 82 18.59 3.92 8.01
N SER A 83 17.47 3.32 8.38
CA SER A 83 16.34 4.04 8.99
C SER A 83 16.75 4.69 10.31
N VAL A 84 17.47 3.96 11.16
CA VAL A 84 18.02 4.47 12.41
C VAL A 84 19.06 5.57 12.14
N THR A 85 20.03 5.29 11.28
CA THR A 85 21.16 6.21 11.01
C THR A 85 20.71 7.55 10.44
N HIS A 86 19.68 7.53 9.58
CA HIS A 86 19.17 8.72 8.91
C HIS A 86 17.89 9.30 9.54
N GLY A 87 17.38 8.71 10.63
CA GLY A 87 16.16 9.16 11.28
C GLY A 87 14.93 9.10 10.36
N LEU A 88 14.81 8.05 9.53
CA LEU A 88 13.72 7.90 8.57
C LEU A 88 12.43 7.46 9.29
N ALA A 89 11.36 8.24 9.16
CA ALA A 89 10.04 7.86 9.67
C ALA A 89 9.43 6.66 8.92
N LEU A 90 9.71 6.57 7.62
CA LEU A 90 9.31 5.48 6.73
C LEU A 90 10.44 5.22 5.73
N ASN A 91 10.73 3.95 5.49
CA ASN A 91 11.70 3.48 4.52
C ASN A 91 11.12 2.28 3.76
N SER A 92 10.99 2.39 2.44
CA SER A 92 10.57 1.28 1.58
C SER A 92 11.80 0.62 0.96
N LEU A 93 11.89 -0.70 1.09
CA LEU A 93 12.87 -1.44 0.32
C LEU A 93 12.42 -1.47 -1.14
N SER A 94 13.33 -1.10 -2.03
CA SER A 94 13.06 -1.01 -3.46
C SER A 94 14.02 -1.85 -4.28
N VAL A 95 13.62 -2.15 -5.51
CA VAL A 95 14.47 -2.82 -6.50
C VAL A 95 14.52 -1.99 -7.79
N PRO A 96 15.55 -2.15 -8.62
CA PRO A 96 15.50 -1.65 -10.00
C PRO A 96 14.26 -2.24 -10.70
N ARG A 97 13.41 -1.36 -11.22
CA ARG A 97 12.16 -1.70 -11.91
C ARG A 97 12.32 -1.51 -13.40
N ARG A 98 11.68 -2.32 -14.24
CA ARG A 98 11.53 -2.04 -15.67
C ARG A 98 10.16 -1.47 -15.96
N ALA A 99 10.08 -0.60 -16.96
CA ALA A 99 8.80 -0.10 -17.47
C ALA A 99 7.88 -1.28 -17.86
N GLY A 100 6.61 -1.18 -17.47
CA GLY A 100 5.62 -2.24 -17.67
C GLY A 100 5.63 -3.37 -16.63
N ASP A 101 6.60 -3.41 -15.70
CA ASP A 101 6.55 -4.37 -14.59
C ASP A 101 5.30 -4.13 -13.74
N ALA A 102 4.68 -5.24 -13.29
CA ALA A 102 3.54 -5.24 -12.38
C ALA A 102 3.93 -4.92 -10.93
N ALA A 103 4.76 -3.89 -10.76
CA ALA A 103 5.25 -3.36 -9.50
C ALA A 103 5.07 -1.85 -9.51
N GLY A 104 4.56 -1.29 -8.41
CA GLY A 104 4.42 0.16 -8.27
C GLY A 104 5.77 0.88 -8.27
N ALA A 105 5.74 2.17 -8.58
CA ALA A 105 6.90 3.04 -8.62
C ALA A 105 6.92 3.95 -7.40
N LEU A 106 8.05 4.03 -6.69
CA LEU A 106 8.26 5.00 -5.62
C LEU A 106 8.62 6.35 -6.23
N MET A 107 7.79 7.36 -5.99
CA MET A 107 7.98 8.68 -6.56
C MET A 107 7.46 9.79 -5.65
N GLN A 108 8.01 10.99 -5.86
CA GLN A 108 7.50 12.20 -5.23
C GLN A 108 6.42 12.82 -6.10
N LEU A 109 5.18 12.86 -5.60
CA LEU A 109 4.10 13.63 -6.19
C LEU A 109 4.12 15.04 -5.61
N THR A 110 3.89 16.04 -6.46
CA THR A 110 3.77 17.44 -6.05
C THR A 110 2.38 17.93 -6.44
N GLY A 111 1.58 18.31 -5.45
CA GLY A 111 0.26 18.89 -5.66
C GLY A 111 0.36 20.35 -6.13
N ASP A 112 -0.75 20.87 -6.66
CA ASP A 112 -0.85 22.26 -7.11
C ASP A 112 -0.64 23.28 -5.98
N ASP A 113 -0.91 22.86 -4.73
CA ASP A 113 -0.64 23.62 -3.51
C ASP A 113 0.84 23.58 -3.07
N GLY A 114 1.70 22.93 -3.85
CA GLY A 114 3.12 22.78 -3.59
C GLY A 114 3.48 21.69 -2.56
N ARG A 115 2.48 21.01 -1.98
CA ARG A 115 2.75 19.88 -1.06
C ARG A 115 3.40 18.74 -1.82
N ARG A 116 4.35 18.09 -1.16
CA ARG A 116 5.12 16.98 -1.71
C ARG A 116 4.87 15.73 -0.89
N ILE A 117 4.56 14.65 -1.56
CA ILE A 117 4.32 13.35 -0.94
C ILE A 117 5.19 12.33 -1.65
N LEU A 118 6.01 11.62 -0.88
CA LEU A 118 6.67 10.41 -1.37
C LEU A 118 5.69 9.25 -1.21
N CYS A 119 5.30 8.62 -2.31
CA CYS A 119 4.36 7.51 -2.27
C CYS A 119 4.65 6.48 -3.36
N ASN A 120 4.00 5.34 -3.21
CA ASN A 120 3.87 4.35 -4.26
C ASN A 120 2.79 4.80 -5.25
N VAL A 121 3.13 4.82 -6.54
CA VAL A 121 2.15 4.92 -7.63
C VAL A 121 2.03 3.56 -8.29
N GLU A 122 0.80 3.03 -8.32
CA GLU A 122 0.53 1.72 -8.89
C GLU A 122 0.86 1.67 -10.39
N TYR A 123 1.41 0.54 -10.83
CA TYR A 123 1.89 0.36 -12.22
C TYR A 123 0.79 0.61 -13.26
N ASN A 124 -0.46 0.31 -12.92
CA ASN A 124 -1.62 0.50 -13.80
C ASN A 124 -2.07 1.97 -13.90
N GLN A 125 -1.56 2.86 -13.04
CA GLN A 125 -1.82 4.30 -13.07
C GLN A 125 -0.59 5.08 -13.57
N LEU A 126 0.61 4.53 -13.40
CA LEU A 126 1.88 5.19 -13.63
C LEU A 126 2.00 5.85 -15.01
N HIS A 127 1.71 5.10 -16.08
CA HIS A 127 1.84 5.63 -17.44
C HIS A 127 0.93 6.85 -17.66
N ALA A 128 -0.35 6.74 -17.31
CA ALA A 128 -1.32 7.83 -17.48
C ALA A 128 -0.95 9.04 -16.62
N LEU A 129 -0.47 8.81 -15.39
CA LEU A 129 -0.02 9.87 -14.49
C LEU A 129 1.17 10.64 -15.06
N LEU A 130 2.18 9.94 -15.58
CA LEU A 130 3.37 10.56 -16.16
C LEU A 130 3.04 11.38 -17.43
N VAL A 131 2.19 10.84 -18.30
CA VAL A 131 1.73 11.57 -19.49
C VAL A 131 0.95 12.82 -19.09
N ALA A 132 0.08 12.73 -18.08
CA ALA A 132 -0.65 13.90 -17.56
C ALA A 132 0.28 14.94 -16.92
N ALA A 133 1.39 14.51 -16.32
CA ALA A 133 2.44 15.37 -15.77
C ALA A 133 3.40 15.96 -16.82
N GLY A 134 3.22 15.61 -18.10
CA GLY A 134 4.00 16.16 -19.21
C GLY A 134 5.18 15.30 -19.69
N ASP A 135 5.42 14.11 -19.14
CA ASP A 135 6.37 13.16 -19.72
C ASP A 135 5.68 12.37 -20.84
N SER A 136 5.94 12.78 -22.08
CA SER A 136 5.36 12.15 -23.28
C SER A 136 5.76 10.69 -23.47
N ARG A 137 6.81 10.21 -22.79
CA ARG A 137 7.23 8.81 -22.84
C ARG A 137 6.42 7.93 -21.88
N GLY A 138 5.76 8.52 -20.88
CA GLY A 138 5.05 7.78 -19.83
C GLY A 138 5.97 6.85 -19.06
N ASP A 139 5.47 5.67 -18.68
CA ASP A 139 6.30 4.62 -18.05
C ASP A 139 7.30 4.04 -19.05
N ALA A 140 8.55 4.50 -18.98
CA ALA A 140 9.64 4.13 -19.89
C ALA A 140 10.97 3.90 -19.14
N ASN A 141 11.86 3.13 -19.76
CA ASN A 141 13.22 2.92 -19.26
C ASN A 141 14.15 4.06 -19.68
N ASP A 142 15.17 4.35 -18.88
CA ASP A 142 16.30 5.19 -19.26
C ASP A 142 17.40 4.38 -19.98
N ALA A 143 18.55 5.01 -20.22
CA ALA A 143 19.68 4.39 -20.90
C ALA A 143 20.28 3.18 -20.15
N SER A 144 20.00 3.01 -18.86
CA SER A 144 20.43 1.84 -18.07
C SER A 144 19.57 0.60 -18.34
N GLY A 145 18.43 0.75 -19.02
CA GLY A 145 17.46 -0.32 -19.25
C GLY A 145 16.46 -0.53 -18.10
N TYR A 146 16.42 0.40 -17.14
CA TYR A 146 15.48 0.40 -16.02
C TYR A 146 14.68 1.72 -15.98
N SER A 147 13.57 1.70 -15.26
CA SER A 147 12.83 2.89 -14.88
C SER A 147 13.69 3.75 -13.95
N VAL A 148 13.60 5.07 -14.11
CA VAL A 148 14.21 6.04 -13.18
C VAL A 148 13.54 6.01 -11.79
N TYR A 149 12.36 5.40 -11.69
CA TYR A 149 11.62 5.25 -10.44
C TYR A 149 11.84 3.85 -9.86
N PRO A 150 12.32 3.74 -8.61
CA PRO A 150 12.51 2.45 -7.96
C PRO A 150 11.19 1.68 -7.83
N GLY A 151 11.24 0.36 -7.99
CA GLY A 151 10.10 -0.53 -7.80
C GLY A 151 9.81 -0.75 -6.33
N ASN A 152 8.56 -0.52 -5.93
CA ASN A 152 8.10 -0.80 -4.58
C ASN A 152 7.93 -2.31 -4.36
N THR A 153 8.58 -2.86 -3.33
CA THR A 153 8.48 -4.28 -2.97
C THR A 153 7.46 -4.55 -1.85
N ASN A 154 6.79 -3.50 -1.38
CA ASN A 154 5.86 -3.51 -0.25
C ASN A 154 6.48 -4.06 1.05
N GLN A 155 7.81 -3.91 1.19
CA GLN A 155 8.54 -4.17 2.44
C GLN A 155 8.88 -2.81 3.05
N LEU A 156 8.33 -2.55 4.24
CA LEU A 156 8.38 -1.23 4.85
C LEU A 156 9.06 -1.32 6.21
N VAL A 157 9.93 -0.36 6.51
CA VAL A 157 10.42 -0.11 7.86
C VAL A 157 9.87 1.24 8.30
N VAL A 158 9.24 1.28 9.48
CA VAL A 158 8.71 2.53 10.06
C VAL A 158 9.35 2.78 11.42
N ALA A 159 9.63 4.04 11.73
CA ALA A 159 9.91 4.45 13.10
C ALA A 159 8.61 4.40 13.90
N LEU A 160 8.61 3.69 15.02
CA LEU A 160 7.39 3.31 15.71
C LEU A 160 6.68 4.50 16.37
N GLU A 161 7.42 5.44 16.95
CA GLU A 161 6.85 6.62 17.61
C GLU A 161 6.02 7.49 16.64
N PRO A 162 6.56 8.02 15.52
CA PRO A 162 5.75 8.80 14.58
C PRO A 162 4.68 7.97 13.88
N TYR A 163 4.89 6.65 13.75
CA TYR A 163 3.88 5.74 13.21
C TYR A 163 2.68 5.61 14.13
N VAL A 164 2.87 5.38 15.44
CA VAL A 164 1.78 5.35 16.44
C VAL A 164 1.03 6.68 16.46
N ALA A 165 1.73 7.81 16.47
CA ALA A 165 1.09 9.12 16.39
C ALA A 165 0.21 9.28 15.14
N SER A 166 0.67 8.76 14.00
CA SER A 166 -0.09 8.76 12.74
C SER A 166 -1.32 7.84 12.81
N LEU A 167 -1.19 6.66 13.45
CA LEU A 167 -2.32 5.76 13.69
C LEU A 167 -3.37 6.43 14.58
N GLU A 168 -2.99 7.07 15.68
CA GLU A 168 -3.93 7.78 16.55
C GLU A 168 -4.64 8.93 15.83
N ALA A 169 -3.91 9.72 15.05
CA ALA A 169 -4.48 10.84 14.31
C ALA A 169 -5.47 10.41 13.21
N SER A 170 -5.28 9.21 12.64
CA SER A 170 -6.11 8.68 11.54
C SER A 170 -7.13 7.63 11.97
N GLY A 171 -7.09 7.16 13.22
CA GLY A 171 -7.77 5.93 13.63
C GLY A 171 -7.28 4.68 12.91
N GLY A 172 -6.05 4.72 12.38
CA GLY A 172 -5.47 3.70 11.51
C GLY A 172 -6.13 3.57 10.13
N VAL A 173 -6.98 4.53 9.74
CA VAL A 173 -7.65 4.53 8.43
C VAL A 173 -6.70 4.99 7.34
N MET A 174 -6.59 4.19 6.27
CA MET A 174 -5.87 4.54 5.06
C MET A 174 -6.82 5.08 3.99
N VAL A 175 -6.28 5.84 3.04
CA VAL A 175 -7.06 6.29 1.87
C VAL A 175 -7.53 5.08 1.07
N GLU A 176 -8.83 5.01 0.82
CA GLU A 176 -9.49 3.89 0.13
C GLU A 176 -9.57 4.13 -1.38
N PHE A 177 -9.58 3.03 -2.15
CA PHE A 177 -9.91 3.06 -3.57
C PHE A 177 -10.63 1.78 -3.98
N VAL A 178 -11.36 1.86 -5.11
CA VAL A 178 -12.00 0.71 -5.73
C VAL A 178 -11.41 0.46 -7.12
N ASN A 179 -11.25 -0.81 -7.50
CA ASN A 179 -10.77 -1.22 -8.83
C ASN A 179 -11.75 -2.21 -9.48
N PRO A 180 -12.94 -1.75 -9.93
CA PRO A 180 -13.94 -2.63 -10.50
C PRO A 180 -13.42 -3.33 -11.77
N LYS A 181 -13.75 -4.61 -11.93
CA LYS A 181 -13.47 -5.37 -13.16
C LYS A 181 -14.75 -5.39 -13.98
N TYR A 182 -14.73 -4.73 -15.13
CA TYR A 182 -15.89 -4.61 -16.01
C TYR A 182 -15.97 -5.76 -17.01
N THR A 183 -17.20 -6.13 -17.39
CA THR A 183 -17.47 -7.17 -18.41
C THR A 183 -16.95 -6.76 -19.78
N ASP A 184 -17.09 -5.48 -20.10
CA ASP A 184 -16.72 -4.88 -21.39
C ASP A 184 -16.29 -3.40 -21.24
N GLY A 185 -16.03 -2.75 -22.37
CA GLY A 185 -15.58 -1.35 -22.44
C GLY A 185 -16.63 -0.30 -22.10
N THR A 186 -17.92 -0.66 -21.99
CA THR A 186 -19.00 0.29 -21.65
C THR A 186 -18.98 0.67 -20.17
N ARG A 187 -18.30 -0.14 -19.33
CA ARG A 187 -18.16 0.05 -17.88
C ARG A 187 -19.51 0.14 -17.13
N SER A 188 -20.52 -0.58 -17.62
CA SER A 188 -21.88 -0.58 -17.06
C SER A 188 -22.15 -1.75 -16.11
N ALA A 189 -21.43 -2.87 -16.24
CA ALA A 189 -21.58 -4.07 -15.40
C ALA A 189 -20.23 -4.65 -14.96
N PHE A 190 -20.21 -5.25 -13.76
CA PHE A 190 -19.02 -5.91 -13.21
C PHE A 190 -18.95 -7.39 -13.62
N LYS A 191 -17.72 -7.92 -13.71
CA LYS A 191 -17.41 -9.35 -13.93
C LYS A 191 -17.63 -10.20 -12.69
#